data_AF-A0A1V4XQ36-F1
#
_entry.id   AF-A0A1V4XQ36-F1
#
_cell.length_a   1.000
_cell.length_b   1.000
_cell.length_c   1.000
_cell.angle_alpha   90.00
_cell.angle_beta   90.00
_cell.angle_gamma   90.00
#
_symmetry.space_group_name_H-M   'P 1'
#
loop_
_entity.id
_entity.type
_entity.pdbx_description
1 polymer ?
#
loop_
_entity_poly.entity_id
_entity_poly.type
_entity_poly.pdbx_seq_one_letter_code
_entity_poly.pdbx_strand_id
1 'polypeptide(L)' 'MRLVDFSVGGLCVISGQSHAVGDIVSVFANFAKGGRIDLTGRVVRVVPEGTFWSVAVDLSGNYKTPPMRKP' A
#
# COMPACT_ATOMS: atom_id res chain seq x y z
N MET A 1 -21.74 -2.38 -1.41
CA MET A 1 -21.01 -3.46 -0.70
C MET A 1 -20.53 -2.89 0.63
N ARG A 2 -20.62 -3.65 1.73
CA ARG A 2 -20.07 -3.24 3.04
C ARG A 2 -18.79 -4.04 3.30
N LEU A 3 -17.68 -3.34 3.49
CA LEU A 3 -16.43 -3.91 4.00
C LEU A 3 -16.68 -4.27 5.47
N VAL A 4 -16.52 -5.55 5.83
CA VAL A 4 -16.91 -6.08 7.14
C VAL A 4 -15.74 -6.44 8.04
N ASP A 5 -14.54 -6.68 7.48
CA ASP A 5 -13.31 -6.73 8.27
C ASP A 5 -12.05 -6.65 7.37
N PHE A 6 -10.99 -6.05 7.88
CA PHE A 6 -9.64 -6.10 7.30
C PHE A 6 -8.63 -5.96 8.45
N SER A 7 -7.81 -6.98 8.66
CA SER A 7 -6.70 -6.93 9.61
C SER A 7 -5.41 -6.63 8.86
N VAL A 8 -4.76 -5.52 9.22
CA VAL A 8 -3.50 -5.07 8.60
C VAL A 8 -2.36 -5.20 9.58
N GLY A 9 -1.52 -6.20 9.35
CA GLY A 9 -0.15 -6.22 9.87
C GLY A 9 0.82 -5.54 8.91
N GLY A 10 0.72 -5.89 7.61
CA GLY A 10 1.56 -5.31 6.56
C GLY A 10 1.18 -5.86 5.19
N LEU A 11 1.72 -5.23 4.16
CA LEU A 11 1.52 -5.58 2.75
C LEU A 11 2.88 -5.72 2.07
N CYS A 12 3.08 -6.76 1.26
CA CYS A 12 4.25 -6.89 0.40
C CYS A 12 3.84 -6.69 -1.06
N VAL A 13 4.49 -5.77 -1.76
CA VAL A 13 4.22 -5.47 -3.17
C VAL A 13 5.48 -5.57 -4.02
N ILE A 14 5.29 -5.89 -5.30
CA ILE A 14 6.36 -5.82 -6.31
C ILE A 14 6.28 -4.45 -6.99
N SER A 15 7.38 -3.70 -6.94
CA SER A 15 7.50 -2.38 -7.55
C SER A 15 8.55 -2.37 -8.65
N GLY A 16 8.26 -1.68 -9.75
CA GLY A 16 9.25 -1.33 -10.76
C GLY A 16 10.17 -0.19 -10.35
N GLN A 17 9.85 0.49 -9.22
CA GLN A 17 10.65 1.56 -8.66
C GLN A 17 11.23 1.12 -7.31
N SER A 18 12.45 1.58 -7.03
CA SER A 18 13.05 1.40 -5.71
C SER A 18 12.46 2.42 -4.73
N HIS A 19 12.38 2.02 -3.46
CA HIS A 19 11.94 2.84 -2.33
C HIS A 19 12.99 2.74 -1.22
N ALA A 20 13.05 3.73 -0.33
CA ALA A 20 13.90 3.67 0.85
C ALA A 20 13.12 3.10 2.05
N VAL A 21 13.82 2.37 2.92
CA VAL A 21 13.25 1.98 4.21
C VAL A 21 12.95 3.24 5.02
N GLY A 22 11.72 3.35 5.51
CA GLY A 22 11.22 4.51 6.23
C GLY A 22 10.31 5.42 5.42
N ASP A 23 10.29 5.30 4.08
CA ASP A 23 9.41 6.09 3.22
C ASP A 23 7.93 5.84 3.56
N ILE A 24 7.12 6.89 3.45
CA ILE A 24 5.66 6.76 3.49
C ILE A 24 5.16 6.66 2.05
N VAL A 25 4.54 5.53 1.73
CA VAL A 25 4.07 5.22 0.39
C VAL A 25 2.57 4.98 0.38
N SER A 26 1.93 5.33 -0.73
CA SER A 26 0.54 4.99 -1.00
C SER A 26 0.49 3.93 -2.09
N VAL A 27 -0.07 2.77 -1.75
CA VAL A 27 -0.30 1.64 -2.64
C VAL A 27 -1.78 1.61 -2.97
N PHE A 28 -2.14 1.38 -4.24
CA PHE A 28 -3.53 1.19 -4.63
C PHE A 28 -3.75 -0.17 -5.25
N ALA A 29 -4.91 -0.75 -4.96
CA ALA A 29 -5.39 -1.95 -5.64
C ALA A 29 -6.74 -1.67 -6.30
N ASN A 30 -6.83 -1.99 -7.59
CA ASN A 30 -8.08 -1.91 -8.35
C ASN A 30 -8.80 -3.27 -8.26
N PHE A 31 -10.08 -3.22 -7.95
CA PHE A 31 -10.96 -4.38 -7.97
C PHE A 31 -11.65 -4.47 -9.33
N ALA A 32 -11.92 -5.70 -9.79
CA ALA A 32 -12.47 -5.99 -11.12
C ALA A 32 -13.77 -5.24 -11.48
N LYS A 33 -14.52 -4.72 -10.48
CA LYS A 33 -15.78 -3.97 -10.68
C LYS A 33 -15.64 -2.46 -10.53
N GLY A 34 -14.44 -1.91 -10.69
CA GLY A 34 -14.19 -0.45 -10.63
C GLY A 34 -14.07 0.12 -9.22
N GLY A 35 -14.00 -0.73 -8.21
CA GLY A 35 -13.61 -0.31 -6.86
C GLY A 35 -12.10 -0.08 -6.81
N ARG A 36 -11.66 0.87 -6.00
CA ARG A 36 -10.25 1.09 -5.68
C ARG A 36 -10.10 1.23 -4.19
N ILE A 37 -9.07 0.58 -3.63
CA ILE A 37 -8.60 0.84 -2.28
C ILE A 37 -7.24 1.51 -2.36
N ASP A 38 -7.09 2.61 -1.64
CA ASP A 38 -5.82 3.27 -1.41
C ASP A 38 -5.36 2.94 0.02
N LEU A 39 -4.14 2.43 0.14
CA LEU A 39 -3.50 2.03 1.39
C LEU A 39 -2.23 2.86 1.57
N THR A 40 -2.10 3.54 2.69
CA THR A 40 -0.90 4.32 3.02
C THR A 40 -0.16 3.65 4.16
N GLY A 41 1.14 3.48 4.02
CA GLY A 41 1.98 2.83 5.01
C GLY A 41 3.44 3.21 4.92
N ARG A 42 4.21 2.69 5.88
CA ARG A 42 5.66 2.91 5.95
C ARG A 42 6.41 1.73 5.37
N VAL A 43 7.37 1.97 4.50
CA VAL A 43 8.27 0.93 3.99
C VAL A 43 9.16 0.44 5.12
N VAL A 44 9.10 -0.86 5.42
CA VAL A 44 9.91 -1.50 6.47
C VAL A 44 11.02 -2.40 5.92
N ARG A 45 10.88 -2.85 4.67
CA ARG A 45 11.90 -3.66 4.00
C ARG A 45 11.80 -3.50 2.49
N VAL A 46 12.94 -3.46 1.83
CA VAL A 46 13.07 -3.45 0.37
C VAL A 46 14.13 -4.47 -0.03
N VAL A 47 13.78 -5.39 -0.93
CA VAL A 47 14.67 -6.45 -1.42
C VAL A 47 14.60 -6.47 -2.94
N PRO A 48 15.74 -6.51 -3.67
CA PRO A 48 15.71 -6.68 -5.12
C PRO A 48 15.20 -8.07 -5.51
N GLU A 49 14.35 -8.13 -6.53
CA GLU A 49 13.76 -9.35 -7.07
C GLU A 49 13.83 -9.31 -8.61
N GLY A 50 14.95 -9.77 -9.17
CA GLY A 50 15.23 -9.67 -10.61
C GLY A 50 15.36 -8.21 -11.06
N THR A 51 14.51 -7.78 -12.00
CA THR A 51 14.42 -6.38 -12.46
C THR A 51 13.48 -5.51 -11.61
N PHE A 52 12.91 -6.07 -10.54
CA PHE A 52 11.93 -5.43 -9.67
C PHE A 52 12.40 -5.35 -8.22
N TRP A 53 11.57 -4.77 -7.37
CA TRP A 53 11.78 -4.65 -5.93
C TRP A 53 10.60 -5.20 -5.15
N SER A 54 10.86 -6.12 -4.23
CA SER A 54 9.91 -6.59 -3.23
C SER A 54 9.92 -5.62 -2.05
N VAL A 55 8.79 -4.96 -1.83
CA VAL A 55 8.64 -3.87 -0.85
C VAL A 55 7.62 -4.28 0.20
N ALA A 56 8.07 -4.42 1.44
CA ALA A 56 7.19 -4.64 2.59
C ALA A 56 6.80 -3.30 3.20
N VAL A 57 5.51 -3.11 3.41
CA VAL A 57 4.86 -1.89 3.88
C VAL A 57 4.09 -2.20 5.15
N ASP A 58 4.43 -1.53 6.24
CA ASP A 58 3.66 -1.53 7.48
C ASP A 58 2.46 -0.58 7.35
N LEU A 59 1.27 -1.13 7.53
CA LEU A 59 -0.02 -0.44 7.41
C LEU A 59 -0.69 -0.21 8.78
N SER A 60 -0.03 -0.58 9.89
CA SER A 60 -0.55 -0.40 11.24
C SER A 60 -0.59 1.06 11.69
N GLY A 61 0.19 1.92 11.04
CA GLY A 61 0.21 3.36 11.30
C GLY A 61 -1.07 4.06 10.84
N ASN A 62 -1.57 4.99 11.66
CA ASN A 62 -2.66 5.89 11.26
C ASN A 62 -2.08 7.09 10.49
N TYR A 63 -2.03 6.97 9.17
CA TYR A 63 -1.67 8.07 8.28
C TYR A 63 -2.95 8.81 7.95
N LYS A 64 -3.12 10.04 8.47
CA LYS A 64 -4.29 10.88 8.20
C LYS A 64 -4.38 11.19 6.70
N THR A 65 -5.07 10.35 5.94
CA THR A 65 -5.36 10.58 4.53
C THR A 65 -6.68 11.34 4.42
N PRO A 66 -6.71 12.51 3.77
CA PRO A 66 -7.97 13.22 3.55
C PRO A 66 -8.88 12.33 2.68
N PRO A 67 -10.18 12.21 3.00
CA PRO A 67 -11.10 11.42 2.21
C PRO A 67 -11.15 11.98 0.79
N MET A 68 -10.71 11.20 -0.18
CA MET A 68 -10.73 11.57 -1.59
C MET A 68 -12.15 11.41 -2.12
N ARG A 69 -13.04 12.38 -1.84
CA ARG A 69 -14.31 12.50 -2.53
C ARG A 69 -14.03 13.09 -3.91
N LYS A 70 -14.20 12.31 -4.97
CA LYS A 70 -14.36 12.92 -6.30
C LYS A 70 -15.69 13.70 -6.32
N PRO A 71 -15.73 14.91 -6.90
CA PRO A 71 -16.98 15.58 -7.21
C PRO A 71 -17.82 14.78 -8.21
#